data_AF-A0A1H3L7K1-F1
#
_entry.id   AF-A0A1H3L7K1-F1
#
_cell.length_a   1.000
_cell.length_b   1.000
_cell.length_c   1.000
_cell.angle_alpha   90.00
_cell.angle_beta   90.00
_cell.angle_gamma   90.00
#
_symmetry.space_group_name_H-M   'P 1'
#
loop_
_entity.id
_entity.type
_entity.pdbx_description
1 polymer ?
#
loop_
_entity_poly.entity_id
_entity_poly.type
_entity_poly.pdbx_seq_one_letter_code
_entity_poly.pdbx_strand_id
1 'polypeptide(L)'
;MSSRTPPTIEGRPSPLLAQWSLSADDAATLGVRSAREFSIYGVKVPVPLYGPEAWRSEYAVHEHRADGERLQHRLAQRERHRSTMWIAAEATNEDAMADMVAPSAIACLSAKPRWKRDAGAIPVRADGGLYVFLKQFYVPNRADIRAHFQVGFSLFLFATRQAGDALELALFEQDMSEQTAEDHYRLEQQIAGFLAAPRDLAGVEALIRAGDAHFHAFVLESPHSTLPVLETLLKHARTQTLKKALQKRIAGFAS
;
A
#
# COMPACT_ATOMS: atom_id res chain seq x y z
N MET A 1 -16.70 25.41 12.31
CA MET A 1 -15.82 25.22 11.13
C MET A 1 -14.38 25.28 11.60
N SER A 2 -13.75 24.12 11.88
CA SER A 2 -12.35 24.06 12.32
C SER A 2 -11.47 24.14 11.07
N SER A 3 -10.57 25.12 10.97
CA SER A 3 -9.59 25.20 9.88
C SER A 3 -8.72 23.93 9.92
N ARG A 4 -8.99 23.01 8.99
CA ARG A 4 -8.16 21.82 8.74
C ARG A 4 -6.96 22.23 7.91
N THR A 5 -6.10 23.11 8.43
CA THR A 5 -4.79 23.27 7.82
C THR A 5 -4.04 21.96 8.08
N PRO A 6 -3.63 21.22 7.03
CA PRO A 6 -2.85 20.01 7.22
C PRO A 6 -1.59 20.35 8.03
N PRO A 7 -1.14 19.47 8.94
CA PRO A 7 0.08 19.73 9.69
C PRO A 7 1.26 19.91 8.74
N THR A 8 2.25 20.67 9.18
CA THR A 8 3.57 20.64 8.56
C THR A 8 4.45 19.65 9.30
N ILE A 9 5.19 18.85 8.56
CA ILE A 9 6.23 17.95 9.09
C ILE A 9 7.55 18.48 8.55
N GLU A 10 8.46 18.87 9.45
CA GLU A 10 9.72 19.54 9.11
C GLU A 10 9.54 20.75 8.17
N GLY A 11 8.48 21.53 8.39
CA GLY A 11 8.17 22.71 7.58
C GLY A 11 7.55 22.41 6.20
N ARG A 12 7.25 21.14 5.89
CA ARG A 12 6.67 20.72 4.60
C ARG A 12 5.16 20.45 4.71
N PRO A 13 4.35 20.84 3.71
CA PRO A 13 2.94 20.47 3.65
C PRO A 13 2.76 18.95 3.69
N SER A 14 1.95 18.45 4.61
CA SER A 14 1.70 17.01 4.76
C SER A 14 0.25 16.70 4.38
N PRO A 15 -0.02 16.16 3.18
CA PRO A 15 -1.38 15.85 2.75
C PRO A 15 -2.03 14.78 3.64
N LEU A 16 -3.36 14.85 3.76
CA LEU A 16 -4.15 13.84 4.45
C LEU A 16 -4.21 12.56 3.60
N LEU A 17 -3.67 11.47 4.14
CA LEU A 17 -3.63 10.16 3.49
C LEU A 17 -4.85 9.32 3.83
N ALA A 18 -5.30 9.36 5.09
CA ALA A 18 -6.43 8.57 5.56
C ALA A 18 -7.11 9.17 6.80
N GLN A 19 -8.39 8.81 6.99
CA GLN A 19 -9.13 9.04 8.23
C GLN A 19 -9.80 7.75 8.68
N TRP A 20 -9.86 7.54 9.98
CA TRP A 20 -10.49 6.35 10.57
C TRP A 20 -10.95 6.62 12.00
N SER A 21 -12.00 5.94 12.42
CA SER A 21 -12.53 6.02 13.78
C SER A 21 -12.42 4.66 14.47
N LEU A 22 -11.86 4.66 15.67
CA LEU A 22 -11.89 3.56 16.62
C LEU A 22 -13.18 3.67 17.42
N SER A 23 -14.05 2.67 17.28
CA SER A 23 -15.31 2.59 18.02
C SER A 23 -15.06 2.39 19.52
N ALA A 24 -16.08 2.60 20.36
CA ALA A 24 -15.97 2.34 21.79
C ALA A 24 -15.70 0.85 22.10
N ASP A 25 -16.27 -0.07 21.31
CA ASP A 25 -16.08 -1.51 21.49
C ASP A 25 -14.66 -1.95 21.09
N ASP A 26 -14.15 -1.39 19.99
CA ASP A 26 -12.77 -1.62 19.56
C ASP A 26 -11.77 -1.01 20.56
N ALA A 27 -12.08 0.18 21.10
CA ALA A 27 -11.31 0.83 22.15
C ALA A 27 -11.22 -0.06 23.40
N ALA A 28 -12.34 -0.64 23.84
CA ALA A 28 -12.37 -1.59 24.94
C ALA A 28 -11.52 -2.83 24.66
N THR A 29 -11.51 -3.33 23.42
CA THR A 29 -10.66 -4.45 22.98
C THR A 29 -9.16 -4.12 23.07
N LEU A 30 -8.78 -2.87 22.78
CA LEU A 30 -7.42 -2.37 22.99
C LEU A 30 -7.13 -2.02 24.47
N GLY A 31 -8.12 -2.13 25.35
CA GLY A 31 -8.02 -1.77 26.76
C GLY A 31 -7.97 -0.27 27.03
N VAL A 32 -8.43 0.55 26.08
CA VAL A 32 -8.58 2.01 26.23
C VAL A 32 -10.05 2.42 26.44
N ARG A 33 -10.26 3.58 27.06
CA ARG A 33 -11.55 3.98 27.66
C ARG A 33 -12.51 4.65 26.70
N SER A 34 -12.00 5.27 25.63
CA SER A 34 -12.79 6.17 24.77
C SER A 34 -12.58 5.88 23.30
N ALA A 35 -13.63 6.15 22.53
CA ALA A 35 -13.59 6.20 21.08
C ALA A 35 -12.66 7.32 20.60
N ARG A 36 -12.04 7.11 19.44
CA ARG A 36 -10.99 7.99 18.89
C ARG A 36 -11.15 8.17 17.40
N GLU A 37 -10.81 9.35 16.90
CA GLU A 37 -10.65 9.59 15.46
C GLU A 37 -9.18 9.80 15.14
N PHE A 38 -8.70 9.14 14.09
CA PHE A 38 -7.35 9.25 13.60
C PHE A 38 -7.35 9.90 12.22
N SER A 39 -6.51 10.92 12.06
CA SER A 39 -6.17 11.50 10.75
C SER A 39 -4.70 11.26 10.49
N ILE A 40 -4.39 10.57 9.40
CA ILE A 40 -3.03 10.16 9.03
C ILE A 40 -2.55 11.07 7.91
N TYR A 41 -1.41 11.72 8.13
CA TYR A 41 -0.74 12.60 7.19
C TYR A 41 0.64 12.03 6.89
N GLY A 42 1.17 12.31 5.70
CA GLY A 42 2.53 11.92 5.36
C GLY A 42 3.20 12.87 4.40
N VAL A 43 4.53 12.88 4.43
CA VAL A 43 5.37 13.74 3.59
C VAL A 43 6.67 13.05 3.19
N LYS A 44 7.21 13.43 2.04
CA LYS A 44 8.60 13.10 1.64
C LYS A 44 9.57 14.11 2.24
N VAL A 45 10.50 13.61 3.04
CA VAL A 45 11.60 14.39 3.62
C VAL A 45 12.89 14.02 2.88
N PRO A 46 13.56 14.96 2.18
CA PRO A 46 14.83 14.69 1.54
C PRO A 46 15.89 14.23 2.53
N VAL A 47 16.71 13.26 2.12
CA VAL A 47 17.82 12.76 2.94
C VAL A 47 19.13 13.28 2.34
N PRO A 48 19.81 14.25 2.98
CA PRO A 48 20.97 14.95 2.39
C PRO A 48 22.16 14.04 2.06
N LEU A 49 22.26 12.88 2.71
CA LEU A 49 23.43 11.98 2.65
C LEU A 49 23.50 11.10 1.39
N TYR A 50 22.42 10.96 0.62
CA TYR A 50 22.34 9.99 -0.49
C TYR A 50 22.11 10.63 -1.88
N GLY A 51 22.42 11.93 -2.01
CA GLY A 51 22.25 12.68 -3.25
C GLY A 51 20.89 13.36 -3.39
N PRO A 52 20.68 14.17 -4.44
CA PRO A 52 19.55 15.10 -4.56
C PRO A 52 18.17 14.42 -4.74
N GLU A 53 18.13 13.11 -4.99
CA GLU A 53 16.89 12.36 -5.26
C GLU A 53 16.45 11.45 -4.10
N ALA A 54 17.27 11.30 -3.06
CA ALA A 54 16.95 10.44 -1.93
C ALA A 54 15.98 11.16 -0.97
N TRP A 55 14.92 10.45 -0.59
CA TRP A 55 13.94 10.92 0.38
C TRP A 55 13.47 9.76 1.27
N ARG A 56 12.96 10.10 2.45
CA ARG A 56 12.29 9.18 3.36
C ARG A 56 10.84 9.60 3.58
N SER A 57 9.97 8.65 3.84
CA SER A 57 8.61 8.93 4.30
C SER A 57 8.66 9.37 5.77
N GLU A 58 7.86 10.37 6.14
CA GLU A 58 7.50 10.67 7.52
C GLU A 58 6.00 10.82 7.66
N TYR A 59 5.46 10.44 8.81
CA TYR A 59 4.03 10.51 9.08
C TYR A 59 3.72 11.29 10.35
N ALA A 60 2.56 11.93 10.34
CA ALA A 60 1.92 12.45 11.53
C ALA A 60 0.54 11.81 11.66
N VAL A 61 0.22 11.30 12.84
CA VAL A 61 -1.13 10.83 13.16
C VAL A 61 -1.72 11.77 14.18
N HIS A 62 -2.80 12.45 13.81
CA HIS A 62 -3.60 13.22 14.75
C HIS A 62 -4.67 12.31 15.33
N GLU A 63 -4.64 12.15 16.64
CA GLU A 63 -5.64 11.46 17.43
C GLU A 63 -6.56 12.50 18.07
N HIS A 64 -7.85 12.37 17.83
CA HIS A 64 -8.89 13.16 18.47
C HIS A 64 -9.66 12.26 19.42
N ARG A 65 -9.62 12.56 20.71
CA ARG A 65 -10.32 11.82 21.74
C ARG A 65 -11.72 12.40 21.98
N ALA A 66 -12.62 11.56 22.49
CA ALA A 66 -13.99 11.96 22.81
C ALA A 66 -14.08 13.07 23.89
N ASP A 67 -13.07 13.20 24.75
CA ASP A 67 -12.94 14.27 25.75
C ASP A 67 -12.48 15.61 25.14
N GLY A 68 -12.22 15.66 23.83
CA GLY A 68 -11.77 16.84 23.11
C GLY A 68 -10.25 17.01 23.05
N GLU A 69 -9.48 16.16 23.73
CA GLU A 69 -8.02 16.15 23.66
C GLU A 69 -7.55 15.80 22.24
N ARG A 70 -6.47 16.46 21.80
CA ARG A 70 -5.85 16.24 20.50
C ARG A 70 -4.38 15.91 20.70
N LEU A 71 -3.99 14.72 20.27
CA LEU A 71 -2.61 14.28 20.31
C LEU A 71 -2.05 14.21 18.90
N GLN A 72 -0.80 14.64 18.75
CA GLN A 72 -0.06 14.49 17.51
C GLN A 72 1.06 13.48 17.74
N HIS A 73 0.98 12.37 17.03
CA HIS A 73 2.00 11.33 17.01
C HIS A 73 2.88 11.54 15.79
N ARG A 74 4.14 11.93 15.97
CA ARG A 74 5.12 11.96 14.88
C ARG A 74 5.73 10.57 14.75
N LEU A 75 5.47 9.90 13.63
CA LEU A 75 6.00 8.57 13.34
C LEU A 75 7.15 8.71 12.35
N ALA A 76 8.32 8.25 12.76
CA ALA A 76 9.54 8.27 11.96
C ALA A 76 10.16 6.87 11.93
N GLN A 77 10.85 6.57 10.84
CA GLN A 77 11.68 5.38 10.74
C GLN A 77 12.97 5.64 11.54
N ARG A 78 13.25 4.82 12.55
CA ARG A 78 14.48 4.96 13.35
C ARG A 78 15.65 4.38 12.55
N GLU A 79 16.69 5.17 12.37
CA GLU A 79 17.83 4.87 11.48
C GLU A 79 18.67 3.67 11.90
N ARG A 80 18.51 3.13 13.13
CA ARG A 80 19.47 2.16 13.67
C ARG A 80 19.44 0.79 13.03
N HIS A 81 18.30 0.34 12.50
CA HIS A 81 18.21 -0.90 11.74
C HIS A 81 17.20 -0.76 10.62
N ARG A 82 17.23 -1.68 9.66
CA ARG A 82 16.35 -1.79 8.49
C ARG A 82 14.87 -2.03 8.87
N SER A 83 14.33 -1.22 9.77
CA SER A 83 12.96 -1.30 10.24
C SER A 83 12.06 -0.77 9.14
N THR A 84 11.14 -1.58 8.64
CA THR A 84 10.11 -1.15 7.68
C THR A 84 8.95 -0.45 8.38
N MET A 85 9.11 -0.11 9.66
CA MET A 85 8.08 0.46 10.53
C MET A 85 8.40 1.91 10.90
N TRP A 86 7.35 2.71 10.94
CA TRP A 86 7.34 4.06 11.51
C TRP A 86 6.69 3.99 12.88
N ILE A 87 7.46 4.29 13.92
CA ILE A 87 7.03 4.28 15.32
C ILE A 87 7.15 5.70 15.87
N ALA A 88 6.41 6.03 16.93
CA ALA A 88 6.54 7.32 17.59
C ALA A 88 8.01 7.62 17.94
N ALA A 89 8.48 8.83 17.64
CA ALA A 89 9.89 9.21 17.80
C ALA A 89 10.42 9.00 19.22
N GLU A 90 9.56 9.05 20.24
CA GLU A 90 9.86 8.90 21.66
C GLU A 90 9.50 7.52 22.24
N ALA A 91 9.04 6.56 21.42
CA ALA A 91 8.66 5.23 21.87
C ALA A 91 9.81 4.48 22.57
N THR A 92 9.48 3.75 23.63
CA THR A 92 10.43 2.96 24.43
C THR A 92 10.60 1.53 23.92
N ASN A 93 9.76 1.07 22.98
CA ASN A 93 9.87 -0.27 22.43
C ASN A 93 11.11 -0.44 21.55
N GLU A 94 11.70 -1.64 21.62
CA GLU A 94 12.82 -2.03 20.77
C GLU A 94 12.37 -2.13 19.30
N ASP A 95 13.27 -1.89 18.35
CA ASP A 95 13.03 -1.99 16.90
C ASP A 95 12.81 -3.45 16.41
N ALA A 96 12.26 -4.31 17.26
CA ALA A 96 12.01 -5.71 16.99
C ALA A 96 10.73 -5.88 16.14
N MET A 97 10.86 -6.63 15.05
CA MET A 97 9.77 -6.95 14.15
C MET A 97 9.62 -8.47 14.07
N ALA A 98 8.37 -8.92 14.00
CA ALA A 98 8.05 -10.30 13.67
C ALA A 98 7.67 -10.38 12.19
N ASP A 99 8.48 -11.10 11.41
CA ASP A 99 8.23 -11.37 9.98
C ASP A 99 7.56 -12.72 9.77
N MET A 100 6.92 -12.90 8.62
CA MET A 100 6.24 -14.15 8.24
C MET A 100 5.19 -14.66 9.25
N VAL A 101 4.66 -13.79 10.10
CA VAL A 101 3.68 -14.13 11.14
C VAL A 101 2.44 -14.77 10.50
N ALA A 102 1.97 -15.87 11.09
CA ALA A 102 0.78 -16.55 10.61
C ALA A 102 -0.45 -15.64 10.81
N PRO A 103 -1.40 -15.54 9.85
CA PRO A 103 -2.60 -14.71 9.99
C PRO A 103 -3.51 -15.06 11.17
N SER A 104 -3.34 -16.21 11.81
CA SER A 104 -4.04 -16.61 13.04
C SER A 104 -3.41 -16.04 14.31
N ALA A 105 -2.13 -15.65 14.26
CA ALA A 105 -1.38 -15.09 15.39
C ALA A 105 -1.50 -13.55 15.47
N ILE A 106 -2.13 -12.92 14.47
CA ILE A 106 -2.31 -11.47 14.41
C ILE A 106 -3.60 -11.11 15.14
N ALA A 107 -3.48 -10.44 16.28
CA ALA A 107 -4.62 -9.79 16.91
C ALA A 107 -5.12 -8.66 16.00
N CYS A 108 -6.40 -8.67 15.65
CA CYS A 108 -7.02 -7.67 14.78
C CYS A 108 -8.38 -7.26 15.32
N LEU A 109 -8.73 -5.97 15.16
CA LEU A 109 -10.03 -5.46 15.59
C LEU A 109 -11.16 -5.89 14.65
N SER A 110 -11.10 -5.44 13.38
CA SER A 110 -12.22 -5.58 12.45
C SER A 110 -11.96 -6.57 11.30
N ALA A 111 -10.75 -6.55 10.75
CA ALA A 111 -10.38 -7.37 9.61
C ALA A 111 -8.90 -7.77 9.70
N LYS A 112 -8.57 -8.91 9.09
CA LYS A 112 -7.17 -9.31 8.92
C LYS A 112 -6.47 -8.42 7.89
N PRO A 113 -5.17 -8.13 8.06
CA PRO A 113 -4.41 -7.39 7.06
C PRO A 113 -4.33 -8.20 5.76
N ARG A 114 -4.43 -7.51 4.61
CA ARG A 114 -4.25 -8.10 3.27
C ARG A 114 -2.92 -7.67 2.69
N TRP A 115 -1.81 -8.02 3.36
CA TRP A 115 -0.46 -7.81 2.85
C TRP A 115 0.11 -9.05 2.17
N LYS A 116 1.17 -8.87 1.41
CA LYS A 116 2.07 -9.96 1.00
C LYS A 116 2.84 -10.41 2.25
N ARG A 117 2.66 -11.68 2.67
CA ARG A 117 3.10 -12.21 3.99
C ARG A 117 4.62 -12.23 4.15
N ASP A 118 5.32 -12.49 3.05
CA ASP A 118 6.77 -12.46 2.90
C ASP A 118 7.37 -11.05 3.01
N ALA A 119 6.55 -10.03 2.77
CA ALA A 119 6.94 -8.62 2.89
C ALA A 119 6.26 -7.91 4.07
N GLY A 120 5.50 -8.62 4.91
CA GLY A 120 4.74 -8.04 6.02
C GLY A 120 5.48 -8.17 7.35
N ALA A 121 5.60 -7.05 8.07
CA ALA A 121 6.21 -6.99 9.40
C ALA A 121 5.20 -6.53 10.46
N ILE A 122 5.25 -7.10 11.67
CA ILE A 122 4.47 -6.65 12.83
C ILE A 122 5.43 -6.16 13.92
N PRO A 123 5.18 -4.98 14.52
CA PRO A 123 5.96 -4.53 15.67
C PRO A 123 5.80 -5.44 16.88
N VAL A 124 6.91 -5.68 17.57
CA VAL A 124 6.97 -6.42 18.82
C VAL A 124 7.10 -5.44 19.98
N ARG A 125 6.31 -5.65 21.03
CA ARG A 125 6.37 -4.91 22.29
C ARG A 125 7.58 -5.36 23.11
N ALA A 126 8.03 -4.53 24.05
CA ALA A 126 9.11 -4.88 24.98
C ALA A 126 8.88 -6.18 25.78
N ASP A 127 7.62 -6.59 25.99
CA ASP A 127 7.25 -7.83 26.68
C ASP A 127 7.21 -9.07 25.76
N GLY A 128 7.59 -8.93 24.48
CA GLY A 128 7.55 -9.98 23.46
C GLY A 128 6.17 -10.19 22.82
N GLY A 129 5.15 -9.44 23.24
CA GLY A 129 3.83 -9.47 22.60
C GLY A 129 3.81 -8.70 21.28
N LEU A 130 2.82 -8.97 20.42
CA LEU A 130 2.65 -8.24 19.16
C LEU A 130 1.71 -7.04 19.33
N TYR A 131 1.89 -6.03 18.48
CA TYR A 131 0.91 -4.95 18.35
C TYR A 131 -0.38 -5.48 17.73
N VAL A 132 -1.50 -4.84 18.06
CA VAL A 132 -2.80 -5.14 17.48
C VAL A 132 -2.93 -4.43 16.13
N PHE A 133 -3.30 -5.18 15.09
CA PHE A 133 -3.63 -4.60 13.79
C PHE A 133 -4.97 -3.87 13.85
N LEU A 134 -4.95 -2.60 13.46
CA LEU A 134 -6.12 -1.73 13.51
C LEU A 134 -6.83 -1.66 12.16
N LYS A 135 -6.09 -1.23 11.13
CA LYS A 135 -6.68 -0.93 9.82
C LYS A 135 -5.63 -0.89 8.71
N GLN A 136 -6.08 -1.20 7.50
CA GLN A 136 -5.32 -1.00 6.26
C GLN A 136 -5.97 0.12 5.45
N PHE A 137 -5.13 0.97 4.86
CA PHE A 137 -5.53 2.07 3.98
C PHE A 137 -4.76 2.01 2.67
N TYR A 138 -5.44 2.18 1.54
CA TYR A 138 -4.76 2.43 0.28
C TYR A 138 -4.53 3.93 0.13
N VAL A 139 -3.29 4.35 -0.12
CA VAL A 139 -2.95 5.77 -0.27
C VAL A 139 -3.66 6.34 -1.51
N PRO A 140 -4.52 7.37 -1.37
CA PRO A 140 -5.27 7.89 -2.50
C PRO A 140 -4.37 8.49 -3.58
N ASN A 141 -4.66 8.17 -4.84
CA ASN A 141 -3.93 8.74 -5.97
C ASN A 141 -4.48 10.13 -6.39
N ARG A 142 -4.27 11.13 -5.53
CA ARG A 142 -4.71 12.52 -5.74
C ARG A 142 -3.53 13.45 -6.02
N ALA A 143 -3.80 14.58 -6.67
CA ALA A 143 -2.76 15.53 -7.11
C ALA A 143 -1.96 16.15 -5.95
N ASP A 144 -2.63 16.48 -4.84
CA ASP A 144 -2.00 16.99 -3.62
C ASP A 144 -1.05 15.96 -2.99
N ILE A 145 -1.46 14.68 -2.97
CA ILE A 145 -0.63 13.59 -2.47
C ILE A 145 0.57 13.38 -3.39
N ARG A 146 0.40 13.34 -4.71
CA ARG A 146 1.53 13.18 -5.66
C ARG A 146 2.57 14.29 -5.56
N ALA A 147 2.16 15.51 -5.19
CA ALA A 147 3.06 16.64 -5.05
C ALA A 147 3.98 16.56 -3.80
N HIS A 148 3.55 15.86 -2.75
CA HIS A 148 4.21 15.88 -1.45
C HIS A 148 4.53 14.51 -0.87
N PHE A 149 3.99 13.43 -1.45
CA PHE A 149 4.06 12.06 -0.98
C PHE A 149 4.11 11.04 -2.12
N GLN A 150 4.27 9.75 -1.79
CA GLN A 150 4.21 8.65 -2.76
C GLN A 150 2.81 8.03 -2.87
N VAL A 151 2.48 7.45 -4.01
CA VAL A 151 1.19 6.78 -4.28
C VAL A 151 1.45 5.34 -4.73
N GLY A 152 0.44 4.46 -4.64
CA GLY A 152 0.58 3.03 -4.98
C GLY A 152 0.89 2.12 -3.78
N PHE A 153 0.89 2.68 -2.56
CA PHE A 153 1.22 1.95 -1.34
C PHE A 153 -0.03 1.74 -0.48
N SER A 154 -0.01 0.68 0.33
CA SER A 154 -0.92 0.52 1.46
C SER A 154 -0.21 0.85 2.77
N LEU A 155 -0.92 1.53 3.66
CA LEU A 155 -0.52 1.77 5.04
C LEU A 155 -1.25 0.78 5.94
N PHE A 156 -0.52 0.12 6.84
CA PHE A 156 -1.06 -0.78 7.86
C PHE A 156 -0.80 -0.17 9.23
N LEU A 157 -1.88 0.16 9.94
CA LEU A 157 -1.83 0.80 11.23
C LEU A 157 -1.90 -0.25 12.35
N PHE A 158 -1.00 -0.12 13.31
CA PHE A 158 -0.88 -0.95 14.49
C PHE A 158 -0.95 -0.09 15.75
N ALA A 159 -1.42 -0.68 16.84
CA ALA A 159 -1.32 -0.05 18.15
C ALA A 159 -1.08 -1.04 19.28
N THR A 160 -0.49 -0.52 20.34
CA THR A 160 -0.53 -1.13 21.67
C THR A 160 -0.96 -0.09 22.69
N ARG A 161 -1.57 -0.56 23.78
CA ARG A 161 -1.89 0.29 24.93
C ARG A 161 -0.62 0.66 25.69
N GLN A 162 -0.58 1.90 26.14
CA GLN A 162 0.39 2.46 27.07
C GLN A 162 -0.28 2.77 28.42
N ALA A 163 0.53 3.19 29.40
CA ALA A 163 0.02 3.67 30.68
C ALA A 163 -0.94 4.87 30.49
N GLY A 164 -1.91 5.04 31.40
CA GLY A 164 -2.74 6.25 31.44
C GLY A 164 -3.67 6.46 30.24
N ASP A 165 -4.24 5.38 29.67
CA ASP A 165 -5.15 5.43 28.52
C ASP A 165 -4.50 5.92 27.21
N ALA A 166 -3.17 5.98 27.14
CA ALA A 166 -2.46 6.29 25.91
C ALA A 166 -2.37 5.09 24.96
N LEU A 167 -2.27 5.38 23.67
CA LEU A 167 -1.94 4.41 22.64
C LEU A 167 -0.57 4.74 22.08
N GLU A 168 0.23 3.72 21.84
CA GLU A 168 1.40 3.82 20.98
C GLU A 168 1.03 3.30 19.61
N LEU A 169 1.21 4.15 18.60
CA LEU A 169 0.89 3.85 17.21
C LEU A 169 2.16 3.47 16.45
N ALA A 170 1.99 2.53 15.52
CA ALA A 170 3.03 2.17 14.57
C ALA A 170 2.41 1.99 13.18
N LEU A 171 3.17 2.31 12.13
CA LEU A 171 2.71 2.26 10.75
C LEU A 171 3.70 1.48 9.88
N PHE A 172 3.19 0.53 9.12
CA PHE A 172 3.92 -0.20 8.08
C PHE A 172 3.46 0.29 6.71
N GLU A 173 4.36 0.54 5.77
CA GLU A 173 4.01 0.77 4.37
C GLU A 173 4.42 -0.43 3.51
N GLN A 174 3.53 -0.87 2.63
CA GLN A 174 3.83 -1.90 1.64
C GLN A 174 3.53 -1.34 0.25
N ASP A 175 4.48 -1.52 -0.66
CA ASP A 175 4.24 -1.28 -2.07
C ASP A 175 3.20 -2.28 -2.58
N MET A 176 2.07 -1.73 -3.01
CA MET A 176 0.99 -2.50 -3.63
C MET A 176 1.01 -2.31 -5.14
N SER A 177 2.13 -1.84 -5.71
CA SER A 177 2.39 -1.89 -7.15
C SER A 177 1.89 -3.22 -7.67
N GLU A 178 0.98 -3.12 -8.64
CA GLU A 178 0.29 -4.27 -9.23
C GLU A 178 1.28 -5.25 -9.86
N GLN A 179 2.51 -4.80 -10.11
CA GLN A 179 3.66 -5.62 -10.48
C GLN A 179 4.77 -5.55 -9.43
N THR A 180 5.15 -6.70 -8.88
CA THR A 180 6.46 -6.85 -8.25
C THR A 180 7.58 -6.72 -9.30
N ALA A 181 8.83 -6.52 -8.87
CA ALA A 181 9.98 -6.59 -9.78
C ALA A 181 10.04 -7.94 -10.53
N GLU A 182 9.66 -9.05 -9.87
CA GLU A 182 9.56 -10.36 -10.50
C GLU A 182 8.43 -10.42 -11.53
N ASP A 183 7.29 -9.79 -11.27
CA ASP A 183 6.20 -9.69 -12.23
C ASP A 183 6.59 -8.81 -13.42
N HIS A 184 7.40 -7.77 -13.20
CA HIS A 184 7.97 -6.95 -14.27
C HIS A 184 8.90 -7.78 -15.15
N TYR A 185 9.85 -8.53 -14.57
CA TYR A 185 10.73 -9.42 -15.36
C TYR A 185 9.95 -10.51 -16.08
N ARG A 186 8.91 -11.08 -15.45
CA ARG A 186 8.03 -12.06 -16.10
C ARG A 186 7.29 -11.43 -17.27
N LEU A 187 6.76 -10.21 -17.11
CA LEU A 187 6.12 -9.47 -18.19
C LEU A 187 7.11 -9.21 -19.34
N GLU A 188 8.32 -8.76 -19.05
CA GLU A 188 9.36 -8.56 -20.07
C GLU A 188 9.66 -9.85 -20.85
N GLN A 189 9.78 -10.98 -20.16
CA GLN A 189 9.97 -12.29 -20.80
C GLN A 189 8.78 -12.68 -21.68
N GLN A 190 7.54 -12.43 -21.22
CA GLN A 190 6.33 -12.71 -22.00
C GLN A 190 6.24 -11.81 -23.23
N ILE A 191 6.57 -10.52 -23.10
CA ILE A 191 6.65 -9.55 -24.21
C ILE A 191 7.70 -10.00 -25.23
N ALA A 192 8.90 -10.36 -24.76
CA ALA A 192 9.97 -10.83 -25.62
C ALA A 192 9.57 -12.11 -26.37
N GLY A 193 8.94 -13.06 -25.68
CA GLY A 193 8.41 -14.29 -26.27
C GLY A 193 7.37 -14.02 -27.35
N PHE A 194 6.44 -13.09 -27.09
CA PHE A 194 5.45 -12.68 -28.08
C PHE A 194 6.08 -12.02 -29.31
N LEU A 195 7.02 -11.09 -29.12
CA LEU A 195 7.68 -10.37 -30.20
C LEU A 195 8.60 -11.27 -31.05
N ALA A 196 9.19 -12.31 -30.45
CA ALA A 196 10.03 -13.26 -31.17
C ALA A 196 9.24 -14.12 -32.16
N ALA A 197 8.00 -14.50 -31.83
CA ALA A 197 7.17 -15.36 -32.66
C ALA A 197 5.68 -14.98 -32.64
N PRO A 198 5.29 -13.77 -33.08
CA PRO A 198 3.91 -13.27 -32.95
C PRO A 198 2.89 -14.02 -33.84
N ARG A 199 3.38 -14.87 -34.76
CA ARG A 199 2.57 -15.71 -35.65
C ARG A 199 2.45 -17.16 -35.19
N ASP A 200 3.21 -17.57 -34.16
CA ASP A 200 3.02 -18.87 -33.52
C ASP A 200 1.79 -18.80 -32.60
N LEU A 201 0.62 -19.12 -33.16
CA LEU A 201 -0.65 -19.00 -32.44
C LEU A 201 -0.70 -19.88 -31.18
N ALA A 202 -0.05 -21.06 -31.20
CA ALA A 202 -0.03 -21.95 -30.04
C ALA A 202 0.83 -21.36 -28.91
N GLY A 203 2.03 -20.86 -29.25
CA GLY A 203 2.90 -20.16 -28.31
C GLY A 203 2.26 -18.89 -27.75
N VAL A 204 1.64 -18.08 -28.61
CA VAL A 204 0.93 -16.85 -28.20
C VAL A 204 -0.28 -17.16 -27.32
N GLU A 205 -1.05 -18.20 -27.62
CA GLU A 205 -2.17 -18.63 -26.75
C GLU A 205 -1.67 -19.03 -25.36
N ALA A 206 -0.56 -19.77 -25.27
CA ALA A 206 0.05 -20.13 -23.99
C ALA A 206 0.47 -18.89 -23.19
N LEU A 207 1.09 -17.90 -23.85
CA LEU A 207 1.46 -16.62 -23.24
C LEU A 207 0.21 -15.83 -22.78
N ILE A 208 -0.85 -15.77 -23.58
CA ILE A 208 -2.10 -15.10 -23.21
C ILE A 208 -2.76 -15.76 -21.99
N ARG A 209 -2.76 -17.09 -21.91
CA ARG A 209 -3.34 -17.82 -20.77
C ARG A 209 -2.57 -17.58 -19.48
N ALA A 210 -1.25 -17.52 -19.56
CA ALA A 210 -0.37 -17.27 -18.41
C ALA A 210 -0.22 -15.78 -18.06
N GLY A 211 -0.50 -14.88 -19.00
CA GLY A 211 -0.33 -13.44 -18.86
C GLY A 211 -1.35 -12.79 -17.93
N ASP A 212 -0.93 -11.68 -17.34
CA ASP A 212 -1.75 -10.82 -16.51
C ASP A 212 -2.40 -9.68 -17.31
N ALA A 213 -3.01 -8.73 -16.60
CA ALA A 213 -3.65 -7.57 -17.22
C ALA A 213 -2.67 -6.69 -18.02
N HIS A 214 -1.40 -6.60 -17.61
CA HIS A 214 -0.39 -5.80 -18.29
C HIS A 214 0.04 -6.46 -19.59
N PHE A 215 0.28 -7.77 -19.60
CA PHE A 215 0.57 -8.50 -20.83
C PHE A 215 -0.62 -8.45 -21.81
N HIS A 216 -1.84 -8.60 -21.31
CA HIS A 216 -3.05 -8.49 -22.14
C HIS A 216 -3.21 -7.09 -22.75
N ALA A 217 -2.90 -6.03 -22.00
CA ALA A 217 -2.89 -4.67 -22.53
C ALA A 217 -1.83 -4.49 -23.62
N PHE A 218 -0.62 -5.02 -23.42
CA PHE A 218 0.43 -4.99 -24.43
C PHE A 218 0.00 -5.69 -25.72
N VAL A 219 -0.55 -6.91 -25.65
CA VAL A 219 -1.03 -7.65 -26.83
C VAL A 219 -2.18 -6.91 -27.49
N LEU A 220 -3.10 -6.31 -26.73
CA LEU A 220 -4.17 -5.49 -27.29
C LEU A 220 -3.60 -4.30 -28.08
N GLU A 221 -2.53 -3.66 -27.62
CA GLU A 221 -2.00 -2.45 -28.24
C GLU A 221 -0.97 -2.69 -29.34
N SER A 222 -0.29 -3.84 -29.31
CA SER A 222 0.85 -4.16 -30.18
C SER A 222 0.51 -4.13 -31.67
N PRO A 223 1.35 -3.52 -32.52
CA PRO A 223 1.17 -3.55 -33.98
C PRO A 223 1.41 -4.94 -34.57
N HIS A 224 2.05 -5.85 -33.84
CA HIS A 224 2.28 -7.23 -34.26
C HIS A 224 1.07 -8.14 -34.02
N SER A 225 0.05 -7.66 -33.31
CA SER A 225 -1.17 -8.42 -33.03
C SER A 225 -2.05 -8.54 -34.26
N THR A 226 -2.20 -9.77 -34.73
CA THR A 226 -3.08 -10.13 -35.84
C THR A 226 -4.50 -10.42 -35.35
N LEU A 227 -5.47 -10.45 -36.26
CA LEU A 227 -6.86 -10.78 -35.93
C LEU A 227 -7.00 -12.09 -35.12
N PRO A 228 -6.36 -13.22 -35.51
CA PRO A 228 -6.40 -14.46 -34.71
C PRO A 228 -5.85 -14.31 -33.29
N VAL A 229 -4.80 -13.50 -33.11
CA VAL A 229 -4.22 -13.21 -31.78
C VAL A 229 -5.21 -12.42 -30.92
N LEU A 230 -5.84 -11.38 -31.50
CA LEU A 230 -6.83 -10.56 -30.79
C LEU A 230 -8.09 -11.36 -30.42
N GLU A 231 -8.53 -12.26 -31.30
CA GLU A 231 -9.64 -13.18 -31.01
C GLU A 231 -9.28 -14.17 -29.90
N THR A 232 -8.05 -14.68 -29.89
CA THR A 232 -7.54 -15.54 -28.82
C THR A 232 -7.52 -14.79 -27.48
N LEU A 233 -7.04 -13.55 -27.49
CA LEU A 233 -7.07 -12.69 -26.30
C LEU A 233 -8.51 -12.40 -25.83
N LEU A 234 -9.45 -12.19 -26.76
CA LEU A 234 -10.87 -11.98 -26.42
C LEU A 234 -11.49 -13.18 -25.71
N LYS A 235 -11.14 -14.42 -26.12
CA LYS A 235 -11.60 -15.65 -25.45
C LYS A 235 -11.13 -15.74 -24.00
N HIS A 236 -9.93 -15.22 -23.70
CA HIS A 236 -9.31 -15.29 -22.38
C HIS A 236 -9.45 -14.01 -21.54
N ALA A 237 -10.05 -12.94 -22.09
CA ALA A 237 -10.25 -11.69 -21.40
C ALA A 237 -11.16 -11.85 -20.17
N ARG A 238 -10.66 -11.43 -18.99
CA ARG A 238 -11.36 -11.59 -17.70
C ARG A 238 -12.29 -10.42 -17.35
N THR A 239 -12.07 -9.23 -17.93
CA THR A 239 -12.84 -8.03 -17.59
C THR A 239 -13.70 -7.54 -18.76
N GLN A 240 -14.85 -6.93 -18.44
CA GLN A 240 -15.73 -6.34 -19.46
C GLN A 240 -15.08 -5.17 -20.20
N THR A 241 -14.24 -4.40 -19.51
CA THR A 241 -13.47 -3.28 -20.11
C THR A 241 -12.55 -3.78 -21.22
N LEU A 242 -11.76 -4.84 -20.94
CA LEU A 242 -10.85 -5.43 -21.92
C LEU A 242 -11.61 -6.04 -23.12
N LYS A 243 -12.71 -6.76 -22.86
CA LYS A 243 -13.55 -7.34 -23.94
C LYS A 243 -14.06 -6.27 -24.90
N LYS A 244 -14.56 -5.15 -24.39
CA LYS A 244 -15.03 -4.02 -25.21
C LYS A 244 -13.91 -3.41 -26.05
N ALA A 245 -12.72 -3.23 -25.45
CA ALA A 245 -11.57 -2.69 -26.17
C ALA A 245 -11.10 -3.61 -27.30
N LEU A 246 -11.07 -4.92 -27.05
CA LEU A 246 -10.73 -5.94 -28.05
C LEU A 246 -11.74 -5.99 -29.19
N GLN A 247 -13.03 -5.99 -28.88
CA GLN A 247 -14.09 -5.96 -29.89
C GLN A 247 -13.99 -4.73 -30.80
N LYS A 248 -13.71 -3.55 -30.22
CA LYS A 248 -13.48 -2.32 -30.99
C LYS A 248 -12.27 -2.46 -31.91
N ARG A 249 -11.14 -3.00 -31.42
CA ARG A 249 -9.93 -3.18 -32.23
C ARG A 249 -10.13 -4.19 -33.35
N ILE A 250 -10.78 -5.32 -33.06
CA ILE A 250 -11.12 -6.36 -34.03
C ILE A 250 -12.02 -5.80 -35.15
N ALA A 251 -13.04 -5.01 -34.80
CA ALA A 251 -13.90 -4.37 -35.79
C ALA A 251 -13.10 -3.48 -36.76
N GLY A 252 -12.03 -2.83 -36.28
CA GLY A 252 -11.13 -2.03 -37.11
C GLY A 252 -10.34 -2.82 -38.15
N PHE A 253 -10.19 -4.15 -38.01
CA PHE A 253 -9.57 -5.01 -39.04
C PHE A 253 -10.54 -5.40 -40.16
N ALA A 254 -11.85 -5.23 -39.95
CA ALA A 254 -12.90 -5.57 -40.93
C ALA A 254 -13.29 -4.38 -41.83
N SER A 255 -12.71 -3.21 -41.57
CA SER A 255 -12.87 -1.95 -42.30
C SER A 255 -11.60 -1.63 -43.08
#